data_AF-A0A972WFV3-F1
#
_entry.id   AF-A0A972WFV3-F1
#
_cell.length_a   1.000
_cell.length_b   1.000
_cell.length_c   1.000
_cell.angle_alpha   90.00
_cell.angle_beta   90.00
_cell.angle_gamma   90.00
#
_symmetry.space_group_name_H-M   'P 1'
#
loop_
_entity.id
_entity.type
_entity.pdbx_description
1 polymer ?
#
loop_
_entity_poly.entity_id
_entity_poly.type
_entity_poly.pdbx_seq_one_letter_code
_entity_poly.pdbx_strand_id
1 'polypeptide(L)'
;MISSSLFPGVRIAFICACVWQIASPGLADAARPDGLDARQLEDPRPPVRHKSGVAVQKIQEALAEMGYYLGHIDGHLNPETTAAVRVYQKAMGLEVDGEISRQLWDFLNNAVEVRSLIKRLDTARKAGKDKARAALLAHTATQDLITDTDRERANPVRNADACFAEPTVRCLLTEARESVKAVFKPELRDWALGEILVAQARAGLSDWAMDTAGGIRDPRLIIVALRDIAKAQAAAGNSAQALEAVNIIPDAEKRAEALATISQIHARQGDKLATRAAASALLAMIEEVQPPTKQISLKMQVALVFHQTGSPIRTNQLLTSSETQSRALADEKQRLLGLRHIATTLASLGRAADALKVLVEITEKSERDPVLMAIAKAMADRGETEQALKTAETIEPRYRATILSHILDAQSVASPPDELRRTLSLAEQTIELIKLPYARSYAQSRLALTVTRLGNVPGQRPDAGTGIPWPRFTSASEIAAKIADHRLRAYTLWSIASQQRRAGDDPGAQLTEAQADKTTNDISSRLSRVWMFADLAAQQARQGDTKTGWDAFNRGLKIGKSIDNAWSRARALAKLAQTLIELIAPGRGQEDDPFAN
;
A
#
# COMPACT_ATOMS: atom_id res chain seq x y z
N MET A 1 -10.98 9.30 -4.45
CA MET A 1 -9.63 8.99 -3.90
C MET A 1 -9.75 7.79 -2.98
N ILE A 2 -9.83 6.56 -3.51
CA ILE A 2 -9.17 5.42 -2.87
C ILE A 2 -7.81 5.36 -3.55
N SER A 3 -6.86 6.11 -2.98
CA SER A 3 -5.47 5.68 -3.06
C SER A 3 -5.49 4.31 -2.36
N SER A 4 -5.28 3.16 -2.98
CA SER A 4 -3.94 2.61 -3.22
C SER A 4 -2.86 2.85 -2.14
N SER A 5 -3.22 3.41 -0.99
CA SER A 5 -2.39 3.62 0.20
C SER A 5 -2.77 2.65 1.33
N LEU A 6 -3.10 1.40 0.99
CA LEU A 6 -2.87 0.26 1.87
C LEU A 6 -1.38 -0.05 1.73
N PHE A 7 -0.54 0.46 2.64
CA PHE A 7 0.92 0.28 2.73
C PHE A 7 1.69 0.31 1.37
N PRO A 8 2.70 1.18 1.19
CA PRO A 8 3.64 0.99 0.08
C PRO A 8 4.29 -0.42 0.08
N GLY A 9 4.30 -1.11 1.23
CA GLY A 9 4.71 -2.50 1.36
C GLY A 9 3.68 -3.60 1.03
N VAL A 10 2.37 -3.33 0.90
CA VAL A 10 1.35 -4.38 0.66
C VAL A 10 1.00 -4.54 -0.82
N ARG A 11 1.09 -3.47 -1.63
CA ARG A 11 0.87 -3.58 -3.09
C ARG A 11 1.98 -4.34 -3.82
N ILE A 12 3.21 -4.32 -3.31
CA ILE A 12 4.32 -5.11 -3.85
C ILE A 12 4.30 -6.54 -3.27
N ALA A 13 3.83 -6.72 -2.02
CA ALA A 13 3.63 -8.04 -1.44
C ALA A 13 2.57 -8.87 -2.21
N PHE A 14 1.50 -8.24 -2.72
CA PHE A 14 0.45 -8.94 -3.47
C PHE A 14 0.89 -9.42 -4.86
N ILE A 15 1.77 -8.68 -5.54
CA ILE A 15 2.24 -9.06 -6.89
C ILE A 15 3.31 -10.17 -6.81
N CYS A 16 4.09 -10.25 -5.73
CA CYS A 16 5.05 -11.35 -5.52
C CYS A 16 4.45 -12.58 -4.81
N ALA A 17 3.47 -12.42 -3.91
CA ALA A 17 2.83 -13.56 -3.24
C ALA A 17 2.03 -14.45 -4.21
N CYS A 18 1.35 -13.86 -5.20
CA CYS A 18 0.65 -14.64 -6.23
C CYS A 18 1.58 -15.43 -7.16
N VAL A 19 2.87 -15.07 -7.25
CA VAL A 19 3.86 -15.78 -8.08
C VAL A 19 4.58 -16.87 -7.30
N TRP A 20 4.61 -16.82 -5.96
CA TRP A 20 5.28 -17.83 -5.14
C TRP A 20 4.40 -19.04 -4.79
N GLN A 21 3.09 -18.95 -4.99
CA GLN A 21 2.16 -20.05 -4.69
C GLN A 21 2.05 -21.11 -5.81
N ILE A 22 2.80 -20.98 -6.90
CA ILE A 22 2.73 -21.86 -8.08
C ILE A 22 4.00 -22.74 -8.24
N ALA A 23 4.98 -22.65 -7.34
CA ALA A 23 6.23 -23.41 -7.48
C ALA A 23 6.77 -23.95 -6.14
N SER A 24 6.11 -24.99 -5.60
CA SER A 24 6.73 -25.99 -4.71
C SER A 24 5.89 -27.28 -4.73
N PRO A 25 6.44 -28.43 -5.12
CA PRO A 25 5.75 -29.71 -5.07
C PRO A 25 5.83 -30.25 -3.64
N GLY A 26 4.79 -30.03 -2.83
CA GLY A 26 4.80 -30.55 -1.45
C GLY A 26 3.59 -30.25 -0.57
N LEU A 27 2.53 -29.63 -1.09
CA LEU A 27 1.34 -29.24 -0.30
C LEU A 27 0.02 -29.77 -0.88
N ALA A 28 0.06 -30.82 -1.71
CA ALA A 28 -1.14 -31.44 -2.25
C ALA A 28 -1.94 -32.26 -1.20
N ASP A 29 -1.41 -32.46 0.02
CA ASP A 29 -1.99 -33.41 0.99
C ASP A 29 -2.73 -32.75 2.18
N ALA A 30 -2.93 -31.43 2.20
CA ALA A 30 -3.53 -30.73 3.35
C ALA A 30 -4.83 -29.95 3.05
N ALA A 31 -5.47 -30.20 1.91
CA ALA A 31 -6.78 -29.64 1.58
C ALA A 31 -7.74 -30.73 1.09
N ARG A 32 -8.05 -31.70 1.96
CA ARG A 32 -9.30 -32.46 1.82
C ARG A 32 -10.42 -31.63 2.43
N PRO A 33 -11.45 -31.23 1.66
CA PRO A 33 -12.67 -30.73 2.27
C PRO A 33 -13.33 -31.87 3.04
N ASP A 34 -13.39 -31.75 4.37
CA ASP A 34 -14.21 -32.62 5.21
C ASP A 34 -15.68 -32.43 4.82
N GLY A 35 -16.33 -33.50 4.36
CA GLY A 35 -17.78 -33.55 4.19
C GLY A 35 -18.34 -33.86 2.80
N LEU A 36 -17.62 -34.55 1.92
CA LEU A 36 -18.23 -35.20 0.75
C LEU A 36 -18.12 -36.72 0.91
N ASP A 37 -19.23 -37.34 1.29
CA ASP A 37 -19.36 -38.80 1.35
C ASP A 37 -19.18 -39.38 -0.06
N ALA A 38 -18.09 -40.12 -0.28
CA ALA A 38 -17.63 -40.61 -1.57
C ALA A 38 -18.54 -41.70 -2.20
N ARG A 39 -19.75 -41.91 -1.66
CA ARG A 39 -20.70 -42.94 -2.08
C ARG A 39 -21.93 -42.40 -2.84
N GLN A 40 -22.03 -41.10 -3.08
CA GLN A 40 -23.21 -40.48 -3.73
C GLN A 40 -22.92 -39.79 -5.08
N LEU A 41 -21.80 -40.09 -5.74
CA LEU A 41 -21.50 -39.65 -7.12
C LEU A 41 -21.19 -40.87 -8.01
N GLU A 42 -22.05 -41.87 -8.02
CA GLU A 42 -22.10 -42.84 -9.13
C GLU A 42 -23.16 -42.38 -10.12
N ASP A 43 -22.74 -41.65 -11.16
CA ASP A 43 -23.51 -41.48 -12.38
C ASP A 43 -23.24 -42.71 -13.27
N PRO A 44 -24.19 -43.63 -13.49
CA PRO A 44 -23.96 -44.89 -14.19
C PRO A 44 -23.99 -44.72 -15.72
N ARG A 45 -23.49 -43.59 -16.23
CA ARG A 45 -23.41 -43.34 -17.68
C ARG A 45 -22.04 -43.73 -18.21
N PRO A 46 -21.97 -44.49 -19.32
CA PRO A 46 -20.71 -45.00 -19.85
C PRO A 46 -19.78 -43.85 -20.28
N PRO A 47 -18.45 -44.04 -20.20
CA PRO A 47 -17.48 -43.03 -20.61
C PRO A 47 -17.72 -42.64 -22.07
N VAL A 48 -17.85 -41.34 -22.31
CA VAL A 48 -17.98 -40.80 -23.66
C VAL A 48 -16.66 -41.03 -24.38
N ARG A 49 -16.57 -42.11 -25.16
CA ARG A 49 -15.47 -42.31 -26.12
C ARG A 49 -15.54 -41.20 -27.15
N HIS A 50 -14.72 -40.16 -26.99
CA HIS A 50 -14.53 -39.12 -28.00
C HIS A 50 -13.85 -39.72 -29.24
N LYS A 51 -14.63 -40.38 -30.12
CA LYS A 51 -14.21 -40.88 -31.43
C LYS A 51 -14.31 -39.80 -32.51
N SER A 52 -14.00 -38.54 -32.21
CA SER A 52 -13.84 -37.53 -33.26
C SER A 52 -12.36 -37.20 -33.37
N GLY A 53 -11.79 -37.36 -34.56
CA GLY A 53 -10.37 -37.07 -34.80
C GLY A 53 -9.99 -35.65 -34.38
N VAL A 54 -10.93 -34.71 -34.51
CA VAL A 54 -10.76 -33.30 -34.09
C VAL A 54 -10.57 -33.15 -32.58
N ALA A 55 -11.27 -33.93 -31.74
CA ALA A 55 -11.12 -33.82 -30.28
C ALA A 55 -9.78 -34.40 -29.82
N VAL A 56 -9.40 -35.55 -30.39
CA VAL A 56 -8.09 -36.17 -30.11
C VAL A 56 -6.95 -35.30 -30.61
N GLN A 57 -7.12 -34.65 -31.76
CA GLN A 57 -6.14 -33.72 -32.32
C GLN A 57 -5.88 -32.55 -31.37
N LYS A 58 -6.93 -31.90 -30.84
CA LYS A 58 -6.79 -30.82 -29.85
C LYS A 58 -6.07 -31.27 -28.58
N ILE A 59 -6.24 -32.53 -28.17
CA ILE A 59 -5.55 -33.09 -27.01
C ILE A 59 -4.08 -33.35 -27.32
N GLN A 60 -3.77 -33.90 -28.48
CA GLN A 60 -2.39 -34.07 -28.94
C GLN A 60 -1.69 -32.71 -29.04
N GLU A 61 -2.34 -31.69 -29.58
CA GLU A 61 -1.85 -30.30 -29.64
C GLU A 61 -1.54 -29.76 -28.23
N ALA A 62 -2.49 -29.87 -27.31
CA ALA A 62 -2.34 -29.37 -25.95
C ALA A 62 -1.29 -30.15 -25.14
N LEU A 63 -1.22 -31.48 -25.30
CA LEU A 63 -0.17 -32.30 -24.69
C LEU A 63 1.20 -31.96 -25.27
N ALA A 64 1.29 -31.69 -26.58
CA ALA A 64 2.54 -31.29 -27.22
C ALA A 64 3.02 -29.91 -26.75
N GLU A 65 2.11 -28.93 -26.66
CA GLU A 65 2.42 -27.60 -26.11
C GLU A 65 2.89 -27.67 -24.64
N MET A 66 2.33 -28.59 -23.87
CA MET A 66 2.73 -28.84 -22.49
C MET A 66 4.01 -29.68 -22.36
N GLY A 67 4.53 -30.22 -23.46
CA GLY A 67 5.76 -31.03 -23.53
C GLY A 67 5.60 -32.51 -23.18
N TYR A 68 4.36 -33.01 -23.13
CA TYR A 68 4.03 -34.40 -22.79
C TYR A 68 3.84 -35.30 -24.03
N TYR A 69 3.65 -34.72 -25.21
CA TYR A 69 3.51 -35.46 -26.47
C TYR A 69 4.52 -34.96 -27.50
N LEU A 70 5.30 -35.89 -28.07
CA LEU A 70 6.31 -35.61 -29.10
C LEU A 70 5.97 -36.28 -30.45
N GLY A 71 4.82 -36.96 -30.51
CA GLY A 71 4.36 -37.67 -31.71
C GLY A 71 3.65 -36.76 -32.71
N HIS A 72 3.18 -37.34 -33.82
CA HIS A 72 2.46 -36.61 -34.85
C HIS A 72 1.05 -36.26 -34.36
N ILE A 73 0.61 -35.02 -34.64
CA ILE A 73 -0.74 -34.55 -34.36
C ILE A 73 -1.61 -34.97 -35.57
N ASP A 74 -2.23 -36.14 -35.46
CA ASP A 74 -2.99 -36.79 -36.53
C ASP A 74 -4.46 -37.03 -36.18
N GLY A 75 -4.86 -36.71 -34.94
CA GLY A 75 -6.21 -36.95 -34.43
C GLY A 75 -6.53 -38.42 -34.14
N HIS A 76 -5.52 -39.29 -34.11
CA HIS A 76 -5.70 -40.71 -33.82
C HIS A 76 -5.22 -41.07 -32.41
N LEU A 77 -6.05 -41.80 -31.67
CA LEU A 77 -5.67 -42.33 -30.35
C LEU A 77 -4.73 -43.53 -30.52
N ASN A 78 -3.46 -43.24 -30.80
CA ASN A 78 -2.40 -44.21 -30.96
C ASN A 78 -1.72 -44.52 -29.60
N PRO A 79 -0.90 -45.59 -29.50
CA PRO A 79 -0.21 -45.93 -28.27
C PRO A 79 0.65 -44.80 -27.70
N GLU A 80 1.20 -43.93 -28.55
CA GLU A 80 1.99 -42.76 -28.15
C GLU A 80 1.13 -41.69 -27.46
N THR A 81 -0.07 -41.43 -27.98
CA THR A 81 -1.05 -40.48 -27.42
C THR A 81 -1.56 -41.01 -26.08
N THR A 82 -1.89 -42.30 -26.00
CA THR A 82 -2.29 -42.94 -24.73
C THR A 82 -1.16 -42.90 -23.70
N ALA A 83 0.10 -43.11 -24.12
CA ALA A 83 1.24 -42.98 -23.22
C ALA A 83 1.41 -41.53 -22.71
N ALA A 84 1.29 -40.53 -23.59
CA ALA A 84 1.35 -39.11 -23.21
C ALA A 84 0.23 -38.71 -22.24
N VAL A 85 -0.99 -39.20 -22.45
CA VAL A 85 -2.13 -39.01 -21.54
C VAL A 85 -1.80 -39.59 -20.15
N ARG A 86 -1.27 -40.81 -20.07
CA ARG A 86 -0.89 -41.42 -18.79
C ARG A 86 0.19 -40.64 -18.06
N VAL A 87 1.19 -40.12 -18.78
CA VAL A 87 2.24 -39.28 -18.18
C VAL A 87 1.64 -37.98 -17.65
N TYR A 88 0.76 -37.33 -18.41
CA TYR A 88 0.10 -36.11 -17.99
C TYR A 88 -0.81 -36.33 -16.77
N GLN A 89 -1.63 -37.40 -16.77
CA GLN A 89 -2.47 -37.81 -15.64
C GLN A 89 -1.64 -37.98 -14.37
N LYS A 90 -0.52 -38.72 -14.47
CA LYS A 90 0.40 -38.93 -13.37
C LYS A 90 1.00 -37.60 -12.86
N ALA A 91 1.37 -36.68 -13.75
CA ALA A 91 1.93 -35.40 -13.39
C ALA A 91 0.93 -34.46 -12.67
N MET A 92 -0.36 -34.58 -13.00
CA MET A 92 -1.45 -33.77 -12.44
C MET A 92 -2.16 -34.43 -11.26
N GLY A 93 -1.75 -35.64 -10.85
CA GLY A 93 -2.39 -36.38 -9.75
C GLY A 93 -3.79 -36.90 -10.09
N LEU A 94 -4.07 -37.12 -11.37
CA LEU A 94 -5.31 -37.73 -11.86
C LEU A 94 -5.20 -39.26 -11.87
N GLU A 95 -6.35 -39.94 -11.97
CA GLU A 95 -6.38 -41.38 -12.21
C GLU A 95 -5.67 -41.71 -13.53
N VAL A 96 -4.77 -42.70 -13.50
CA VAL A 96 -3.89 -43.05 -14.63
C VAL A 96 -4.48 -44.23 -15.40
N ASP A 97 -5.56 -43.98 -16.12
CA ASP A 97 -6.23 -44.96 -16.99
C ASP A 97 -5.71 -44.89 -18.45
N GLY A 98 -5.17 -43.74 -18.86
CA GLY A 98 -4.82 -43.43 -20.25
C GLY A 98 -6.01 -43.05 -21.12
N GLU A 99 -7.16 -42.81 -20.52
CA GLU A 99 -8.38 -42.39 -21.19
C GLU A 99 -8.52 -40.87 -21.22
N ILE A 100 -9.14 -40.37 -22.28
CA ILE A 100 -9.46 -38.97 -22.44
C ILE A 100 -10.78 -38.70 -21.70
N SER A 101 -10.69 -38.26 -20.45
CA SER A 101 -11.84 -37.82 -19.65
C SER A 101 -12.09 -36.31 -19.80
N ARG A 102 -13.31 -35.86 -19.46
CA ARG A 102 -13.62 -34.41 -19.42
C ARG A 102 -12.75 -33.68 -18.39
N GLN A 103 -12.51 -34.32 -17.24
CA GLN A 103 -11.63 -33.77 -16.21
C GLN A 103 -10.20 -33.60 -16.72
N LEU A 104 -9.65 -34.59 -17.43
CA LEU A 104 -8.34 -34.48 -18.08
C LEU A 104 -8.30 -33.26 -19.02
N TRP A 105 -9.32 -33.13 -19.87
CA TRP A 105 -9.43 -32.02 -20.82
C TRP A 105 -9.47 -30.66 -20.12
N ASP A 106 -10.28 -30.51 -19.07
CA ASP A 106 -10.40 -29.25 -18.32
C ASP A 106 -9.06 -28.88 -17.66
N PHE A 107 -8.37 -29.84 -17.05
CA PHE A 107 -7.03 -29.62 -16.49
C PHE A 107 -6.01 -29.22 -17.55
N LEU A 108 -5.99 -29.93 -18.69
CA LEU A 108 -5.07 -29.68 -19.79
C LEU A 108 -5.32 -28.32 -20.44
N ASN A 109 -6.58 -27.95 -20.69
CA ASN A 109 -6.93 -26.65 -21.25
C ASN A 109 -6.54 -25.52 -20.30
N ASN A 110 -6.84 -25.65 -19.00
CA ASN A 110 -6.40 -24.68 -18.00
C ASN A 110 -4.87 -24.52 -17.96
N ALA A 111 -4.13 -25.64 -18.05
CA ALA A 111 -2.67 -25.60 -18.03
C ALA A 111 -2.09 -24.90 -19.28
N VAL A 112 -2.65 -25.16 -20.46
CA VAL A 112 -2.31 -24.47 -21.71
C VAL A 112 -2.63 -22.97 -21.62
N GLU A 113 -3.82 -22.61 -21.15
CA GLU A 113 -4.22 -21.21 -20.96
C GLU A 113 -3.27 -20.47 -20.02
N VAL A 114 -2.92 -21.06 -18.88
CA VAL A 114 -1.96 -20.49 -17.92
C VAL A 114 -0.58 -20.35 -18.55
N ARG A 115 -0.08 -21.35 -19.28
CA ARG A 115 1.21 -21.27 -19.99
C ARG A 115 1.22 -20.15 -21.02
N SER A 116 0.15 -20.03 -21.82
CA SER A 116 0.00 -18.98 -22.82
C SER A 116 0.00 -17.58 -22.17
N LEU A 117 -0.63 -17.44 -21.00
CA LEU A 117 -0.66 -16.20 -20.23
C LEU A 117 0.73 -15.86 -19.70
N ILE A 118 1.46 -16.83 -19.13
CA ILE A 118 2.84 -16.63 -18.65
C ILE A 118 3.74 -16.18 -19.80
N LYS A 119 3.65 -16.81 -20.98
CA LYS A 119 4.43 -16.41 -22.17
C LYS A 119 4.12 -14.98 -22.61
N ARG A 120 2.84 -14.60 -22.64
CA ARG A 120 2.41 -13.23 -22.94
C ARG A 120 2.94 -12.24 -21.90
N LEU A 121 2.87 -12.57 -20.61
CA LEU A 121 3.39 -11.75 -19.52
C LEU A 121 4.91 -11.57 -19.61
N ASP A 122 5.66 -12.63 -19.93
CA ASP A 122 7.10 -12.55 -20.13
C ASP A 122 7.49 -11.68 -21.32
N THR A 123 6.73 -11.79 -22.41
CA THR A 123 6.92 -10.97 -23.60
C THR A 123 6.67 -9.49 -23.29
N ALA A 124 5.54 -9.19 -22.63
CA ALA A 124 5.22 -7.84 -22.19
C ALA A 124 6.25 -7.29 -21.17
N ARG A 125 6.73 -8.14 -20.27
CA ARG A 125 7.78 -7.79 -19.30
C ARG A 125 9.09 -7.43 -20.00
N LYS A 126 9.52 -8.22 -20.99
CA LYS A 126 10.73 -7.96 -21.76
C LYS A 126 10.60 -6.67 -22.57
N ALA A 127 9.51 -6.51 -23.32
CA ALA A 127 9.22 -5.28 -24.07
C ALA A 127 9.20 -4.04 -23.17
N GLY A 128 8.61 -4.14 -21.97
CA GLY A 128 8.61 -3.06 -20.98
C GLY A 128 10.01 -2.71 -20.47
N LYS A 129 10.88 -3.71 -20.24
CA LYS A 129 12.28 -3.47 -19.85
C LYS A 129 13.07 -2.82 -20.96
N ASP A 130 12.91 -3.30 -22.19
CA ASP A 130 13.62 -2.77 -23.36
C ASP A 130 13.20 -1.31 -23.63
N LYS A 131 11.89 -1.01 -23.54
CA LYS A 131 11.37 0.37 -23.62
C LYS A 131 11.95 1.27 -22.54
N ALA A 132 11.97 0.82 -21.28
CA ALA A 132 12.52 1.60 -20.17
C ALA A 132 14.03 1.85 -20.34
N ARG A 133 14.78 0.83 -20.76
CA ARG A 133 16.22 0.95 -21.04
C ARG A 133 16.47 1.95 -22.17
N ALA A 134 15.73 1.86 -23.28
CA ALA A 134 15.86 2.82 -24.37
C ALA A 134 15.55 4.25 -23.93
N ALA A 135 14.51 4.45 -23.11
CA ALA A 135 14.16 5.75 -22.57
C ALA A 135 15.25 6.35 -21.67
N LEU A 136 15.90 5.52 -20.85
CA LEU A 136 17.03 5.94 -19.99
C LEU A 136 18.30 6.21 -20.80
N LEU A 137 18.57 5.46 -21.86
CA LEU A 137 19.72 5.72 -22.74
C LEU A 137 19.55 6.99 -23.58
N ALA A 138 18.31 7.39 -23.86
CA ALA A 138 18.01 8.58 -24.65
C ALA A 138 18.28 9.90 -23.89
N HIS A 139 18.40 9.87 -22.55
CA HIS A 139 18.62 11.06 -21.73
C HIS A 139 20.02 11.04 -21.13
N THR A 140 20.82 12.09 -21.36
CA THR A 140 22.25 12.16 -20.98
C THR A 140 22.47 11.90 -19.49
N ALA A 141 21.68 12.53 -18.62
CA ALA A 141 21.79 12.35 -17.16
C ALA A 141 21.46 10.94 -16.64
N THR A 142 20.91 10.05 -17.47
CA THR A 142 20.55 8.68 -17.07
C THR A 142 21.35 7.60 -17.78
N GLN A 143 22.22 7.96 -18.73
CA GLN A 143 23.05 7.00 -19.46
C GLN A 143 23.97 6.21 -18.51
N ASP A 144 24.59 6.90 -17.55
CA ASP A 144 25.51 6.29 -16.58
C ASP A 144 24.81 5.40 -15.54
N LEU A 145 23.48 5.51 -15.42
CA LEU A 145 22.68 4.63 -14.54
C LEU A 145 22.44 3.24 -15.18
N ILE A 146 22.69 3.11 -16.49
CA ILE A 146 22.57 1.85 -17.23
C ILE A 146 23.96 1.27 -17.42
N THR A 147 24.61 0.93 -16.32
CA THR A 147 25.91 0.26 -16.35
C THR A 147 25.74 -1.22 -16.01
N ASP A 148 26.35 -2.10 -16.80
CA ASP A 148 26.54 -3.50 -16.44
C ASP A 148 27.71 -3.59 -15.44
N THR A 149 27.58 -2.93 -14.28
CA THR A 149 28.60 -3.04 -13.23
C THR A 149 28.54 -4.42 -12.57
N ASP A 150 29.72 -4.99 -12.34
CA ASP A 150 29.89 -6.17 -11.52
C ASP A 150 29.23 -6.01 -10.15
N ARG A 151 28.69 -7.13 -9.62
CA ARG A 151 28.06 -7.12 -8.30
C ARG A 151 29.09 -6.74 -7.25
N GLU A 152 28.92 -5.59 -6.62
CA GLU A 152 29.59 -5.26 -5.37
C GLU A 152 29.31 -6.36 -4.34
N ARG A 153 30.37 -6.79 -3.63
CA ARG A 153 30.28 -7.83 -2.60
C ARG A 153 30.28 -7.18 -1.22
N ALA A 154 29.48 -7.74 -0.32
CA ALA A 154 29.51 -7.34 1.08
C ALA A 154 30.86 -7.67 1.71
N ASN A 155 31.35 -6.79 2.55
CA ASN A 155 32.54 -6.94 3.37
C ASN A 155 32.19 -7.77 4.63
N PRO A 156 32.65 -9.03 4.72
CA PRO A 156 32.28 -9.92 5.82
C PRO A 156 32.95 -9.55 7.15
N VAL A 157 34.01 -8.73 7.15
CA VAL A 157 34.73 -8.32 8.37
C VAL A 157 34.34 -6.92 8.86
N ARG A 158 33.33 -6.29 8.25
CA ARG A 158 32.87 -4.97 8.64
C ARG A 158 32.25 -4.99 10.03
N ASN A 159 32.74 -4.14 10.94
CA ASN A 159 32.15 -3.92 12.25
C ASN A 159 31.25 -2.66 12.24
N ALA A 160 29.96 -2.84 12.49
CA ALA A 160 28.97 -1.76 12.55
C ALA A 160 28.72 -1.21 13.96
N ASP A 161 29.37 -1.74 15.00
CA ASP A 161 29.07 -1.44 16.41
C ASP A 161 29.14 0.05 16.74
N ALA A 162 30.14 0.76 16.21
CA ALA A 162 30.27 2.20 16.40
C ALA A 162 29.05 2.97 15.86
N CYS A 163 28.51 2.57 14.70
CA CYS A 163 27.32 3.20 14.13
C CYS A 163 26.07 2.95 14.98
N PHE A 164 25.94 1.80 15.66
CA PHE A 164 24.81 1.55 16.55
C PHE A 164 24.97 2.21 17.93
N ALA A 165 26.19 2.48 18.37
CA ALA A 165 26.45 3.22 19.61
C ALA A 165 26.11 4.72 19.43
N GLU A 166 26.51 5.30 18.30
CA GLU A 166 26.27 6.71 17.96
C GLU A 166 25.66 6.82 16.55
N PRO A 167 24.34 6.61 16.41
CA PRO A 167 23.69 6.55 15.11
C PRO A 167 23.64 7.93 14.45
N THR A 168 24.17 7.99 13.23
CA THR A 168 23.97 9.11 12.31
C THR A 168 23.21 8.64 11.08
N VAL A 169 22.52 9.56 10.39
CA VAL A 169 21.81 9.27 9.15
C VAL A 169 22.78 8.64 8.13
N ARG A 170 23.97 9.22 7.97
CA ARG A 170 24.99 8.71 7.03
C ARG A 170 25.48 7.32 7.41
N CYS A 171 25.75 7.05 8.69
CA CYS A 171 26.24 5.72 9.08
C CYS A 171 25.16 4.65 8.85
N LEU A 172 23.91 4.91 9.24
CA LEU A 172 22.80 3.95 9.04
C LEU A 172 22.57 3.67 7.55
N LEU A 173 22.63 4.68 6.69
CA LEU A 173 22.51 4.51 5.24
C LEU A 173 23.70 3.76 4.63
N THR A 174 24.90 3.96 5.17
CA THR A 174 26.09 3.21 4.75
C THR A 174 25.95 1.74 5.12
N GLU A 175 25.54 1.43 6.35
CA GLU A 175 25.28 0.05 6.78
C GLU A 175 24.10 -0.58 6.02
N ALA A 176 23.11 0.21 5.63
CA ALA A 176 22.01 -0.24 4.78
C ALA A 176 22.51 -0.65 3.39
N ARG A 177 23.29 0.22 2.72
CA ARG A 177 23.92 -0.08 1.41
C ARG A 177 24.80 -1.31 1.49
N GLU A 178 25.59 -1.42 2.54
CA GLU A 178 26.46 -2.57 2.75
C GLU A 178 25.67 -3.87 2.91
N SER A 179 24.60 -3.84 3.72
CA SER A 179 23.71 -5.00 3.92
C SER A 179 23.06 -5.45 2.60
N VAL A 180 22.72 -4.52 1.70
CA VAL A 180 22.11 -4.85 0.40
C VAL A 180 23.03 -5.66 -0.50
N LYS A 181 24.35 -5.49 -0.41
CA LYS A 181 25.32 -6.25 -1.22
C LYS A 181 25.26 -7.76 -0.95
N ALA A 182 24.82 -8.16 0.25
CA ALA A 182 24.62 -9.56 0.63
C ALA A 182 23.24 -10.13 0.21
N VAL A 183 22.36 -9.34 -0.41
CA VAL A 183 21.04 -9.83 -0.86
C VAL A 183 21.17 -10.61 -2.17
N PHE A 184 20.97 -11.93 -2.08
CA PHE A 184 21.15 -12.83 -3.21
C PHE A 184 20.14 -12.64 -4.35
N LYS A 185 18.84 -12.50 -4.01
CA LYS A 185 17.76 -12.38 -4.99
C LYS A 185 17.73 -10.96 -5.59
N PRO A 186 17.92 -10.79 -6.92
CA PRO A 186 17.96 -9.47 -7.55
C PRO A 186 16.71 -8.62 -7.29
N GLU A 187 15.52 -9.21 -7.31
CA GLU A 187 14.26 -8.50 -7.13
C GLU A 187 14.14 -7.93 -5.71
N LEU A 188 14.60 -8.69 -4.71
CA LEU A 188 14.64 -8.24 -3.32
C LEU A 188 15.71 -7.18 -3.10
N ARG A 189 16.84 -7.30 -3.79
CA ARG A 189 17.93 -6.33 -3.73
C ARG A 189 17.50 -4.98 -4.33
N ASP A 190 16.93 -5.01 -5.53
CA ASP A 190 16.45 -3.82 -6.24
C ASP A 190 15.34 -3.11 -5.44
N TRP A 191 14.47 -3.87 -4.76
CA TRP A 191 13.52 -3.28 -3.80
C TRP A 191 14.25 -2.60 -2.62
N ALA A 192 15.18 -3.28 -1.96
CA ALA A 192 15.90 -2.67 -0.83
C ALA A 192 16.67 -1.40 -1.26
N LEU A 193 17.26 -1.39 -2.46
CA LEU A 193 17.89 -0.20 -3.05
C LEU A 193 16.89 0.96 -3.20
N GLY A 194 15.67 0.68 -3.67
CA GLY A 194 14.57 1.65 -3.77
C GLY A 194 14.24 2.34 -2.44
N GLU A 195 14.28 1.62 -1.32
CA GLU A 195 14.02 2.23 0.00
C GLU A 195 15.22 3.04 0.51
N ILE A 196 16.44 2.60 0.20
CA ILE A 196 17.67 3.29 0.58
C ILE A 196 17.84 4.61 -0.17
N LEU A 197 17.62 4.63 -1.49
CA LEU A 197 17.74 5.86 -2.29
C LEU A 197 16.74 6.93 -1.87
N VAL A 198 15.51 6.53 -1.47
CA VAL A 198 14.53 7.47 -0.92
C VAL A 198 15.03 8.07 0.39
N ALA A 199 15.63 7.24 1.26
CA ALA A 199 16.20 7.71 2.52
C ALA A 199 17.42 8.63 2.31
N GLN A 200 18.28 8.32 1.33
CA GLN A 200 19.42 9.17 0.94
C GLN A 200 18.95 10.51 0.37
N ALA A 201 17.95 10.49 -0.52
CA ALA A 201 17.38 11.71 -1.10
C ALA A 201 16.73 12.59 -0.02
N ARG A 202 15.97 12.00 0.92
CA ARG A 202 15.43 12.74 2.09
C ARG A 202 16.54 13.34 2.97
N ALA A 203 17.70 12.70 3.03
CA ALA A 203 18.86 13.19 3.76
C ALA A 203 19.65 14.28 3.01
N GLY A 204 19.22 14.69 1.80
CA GLY A 204 19.95 15.61 0.94
C GLY A 204 21.19 14.99 0.29
N LEU A 205 21.34 13.67 0.31
CA LEU A 205 22.45 12.94 -0.29
C LEU A 205 22.12 12.54 -1.73
N SER A 206 21.90 13.54 -2.59
CA SER A 206 21.45 13.35 -3.98
C SER A 206 22.38 12.41 -4.77
N ASP A 207 23.69 12.62 -4.67
CA ASP A 207 24.68 11.80 -5.38
C ASP A 207 24.63 10.33 -4.94
N TRP A 208 24.45 10.09 -3.63
CA TRP A 208 24.32 8.73 -3.10
C TRP A 208 23.03 8.06 -3.58
N ALA A 209 21.94 8.81 -3.66
CA ALA A 209 20.66 8.31 -4.16
C ALA A 209 20.75 7.93 -5.65
N MET A 210 21.43 8.74 -6.46
CA MET A 210 21.66 8.47 -7.88
C MET A 210 22.59 7.26 -8.09
N ASP A 211 23.69 7.17 -7.34
CA ASP A 211 24.57 5.98 -7.32
C ASP A 211 23.78 4.70 -6.95
N THR A 212 22.95 4.80 -5.92
CA THR A 212 22.10 3.69 -5.47
C THR A 212 21.07 3.29 -6.54
N ALA A 213 20.54 4.26 -7.29
CA ALA A 213 19.65 4.00 -8.43
C ALA A 213 20.38 3.27 -9.57
N GLY A 214 21.65 3.59 -9.85
CA GLY A 214 22.48 2.88 -10.82
C GLY A 214 22.73 1.40 -10.45
N GLY A 215 22.66 1.06 -9.16
CA GLY A 215 22.74 -0.34 -8.69
C GLY A 215 21.50 -1.21 -8.97
N ILE A 216 20.40 -0.62 -9.46
CA ILE A 216 19.14 -1.33 -9.76
C ILE A 216 19.23 -1.99 -11.13
N ARG A 217 18.85 -3.26 -11.23
CA ARG A 217 18.97 -4.02 -12.49
C ARG A 217 17.79 -3.86 -13.42
N ASP A 218 16.58 -3.76 -12.87
CA ASP A 218 15.39 -3.58 -13.69
C ASP A 218 15.29 -2.10 -14.12
N PRO A 219 15.46 -1.75 -15.41
CA PRO A 219 15.44 -0.36 -15.86
C PRO A 219 14.09 0.33 -15.58
N ARG A 220 12.99 -0.43 -15.50
CA ARG A 220 11.69 0.13 -15.12
C ARG A 220 11.69 0.66 -13.68
N LEU A 221 12.44 -0.01 -12.80
CA LEU A 221 12.59 0.41 -11.42
C LEU A 221 13.54 1.61 -11.28
N ILE A 222 14.50 1.81 -12.19
CA ILE A 222 15.32 3.03 -12.23
C ILE A 222 14.43 4.26 -12.51
N ILE A 223 13.52 4.19 -13.48
CA ILE A 223 12.57 5.29 -13.75
C ILE A 223 11.70 5.59 -12.52
N VAL A 224 11.24 4.54 -11.83
CA VAL A 224 10.50 4.68 -10.57
C VAL A 224 11.37 5.31 -9.47
N ALA A 225 12.65 4.92 -9.37
CA ALA A 225 13.61 5.48 -8.42
C ALA A 225 13.83 6.97 -8.67
N LEU A 226 14.00 7.41 -9.91
CA LEU A 226 14.14 8.83 -10.25
C LEU A 226 12.92 9.66 -9.81
N ARG A 227 11.71 9.13 -10.03
CA ARG A 227 10.46 9.73 -9.52
C ARG A 227 10.47 9.84 -7.99
N ASP A 228 10.87 8.79 -7.31
CA ASP A 228 10.85 8.73 -5.85
C ASP A 228 11.96 9.60 -5.22
N ILE A 229 13.11 9.75 -5.88
CA ILE A 229 14.16 10.74 -5.53
C ILE A 229 13.59 12.15 -5.63
N ALA A 230 12.97 12.53 -6.75
CA ALA A 230 12.39 13.85 -6.92
C ALA A 230 11.36 14.19 -5.82
N LYS A 231 10.48 13.24 -5.49
CA LYS A 231 9.52 13.38 -4.40
C LYS A 231 10.20 13.50 -3.03
N ALA A 232 11.22 12.70 -2.77
CA ALA A 232 11.97 12.71 -1.51
C ALA A 232 12.72 14.04 -1.31
N GLN A 233 13.27 14.62 -2.38
CA GLN A 233 13.90 15.94 -2.35
C GLN A 233 12.89 17.04 -2.00
N ALA A 234 11.69 17.01 -2.61
CA ALA A 234 10.62 17.95 -2.25
C ALA A 234 10.20 17.80 -0.78
N ALA A 235 10.07 16.55 -0.30
CA ALA A 235 9.73 16.29 1.10
C ALA A 235 10.77 16.89 2.06
N ALA A 236 12.06 16.83 1.69
CA ALA A 236 13.17 17.43 2.44
C ALA A 236 13.23 18.98 2.37
N GLY A 237 12.39 19.61 1.53
CA GLY A 237 12.39 21.06 1.29
C GLY A 237 13.38 21.51 0.20
N ASN A 238 13.97 20.58 -0.55
CA ASN A 238 14.90 20.88 -1.63
C ASN A 238 14.16 21.11 -2.96
N SER A 239 13.30 22.14 -3.02
CA SER A 239 12.36 22.37 -4.12
C SER A 239 13.02 22.47 -5.50
N ALA A 240 14.18 23.13 -5.61
CA ALA A 240 14.91 23.28 -6.86
C ALA A 240 15.46 21.93 -7.37
N GLN A 241 16.13 21.17 -6.49
CA GLN A 241 16.67 19.85 -6.80
C GLN A 241 15.56 18.85 -7.15
N ALA A 242 14.39 18.97 -6.50
CA ALA A 242 13.23 18.15 -6.82
C ALA A 242 12.75 18.36 -8.26
N LEU A 243 12.64 19.61 -8.71
CA LEU A 243 12.23 19.94 -10.09
C LEU A 243 13.31 19.56 -11.12
N GLU A 244 14.59 19.71 -10.78
CA GLU A 244 15.69 19.22 -11.62
C GLU A 244 15.62 17.70 -11.78
N ALA A 245 15.41 16.95 -10.68
CA ALA A 245 15.24 15.51 -10.71
C ALA A 245 14.01 15.07 -11.53
N VAL A 246 12.94 15.87 -11.59
CA VAL A 246 11.79 15.60 -12.47
C VAL A 246 12.19 15.64 -13.95
N ASN A 247 13.04 16.59 -14.35
CA ASN A 247 13.45 16.74 -15.75
C ASN A 247 14.25 15.53 -16.25
N ILE A 248 14.92 14.81 -15.34
CA ILE A 248 15.70 13.60 -15.63
C ILE A 248 14.78 12.40 -15.92
N ILE A 249 13.52 12.41 -15.48
CA ILE A 249 12.61 11.26 -15.64
C ILE A 249 12.15 11.18 -17.11
N PRO A 250 12.47 10.11 -17.84
CA PRO A 250 12.16 10.04 -19.26
C PRO A 250 10.69 9.67 -19.55
N ASP A 251 9.99 9.09 -18.57
CA ASP A 251 8.58 8.67 -18.70
C ASP A 251 7.61 9.78 -18.29
N ALA A 252 6.73 10.18 -19.22
CA ALA A 252 5.80 11.30 -19.01
C ALA A 252 4.78 11.04 -17.89
N GLU A 253 4.28 9.80 -17.74
CA GLU A 253 3.35 9.48 -16.66
C GLU A 253 4.05 9.56 -15.29
N LYS A 254 5.28 9.07 -15.18
CA LYS A 254 6.06 9.13 -13.94
C LYS A 254 6.49 10.55 -13.61
N ARG A 255 6.84 11.38 -14.61
CA ARG A 255 7.03 12.84 -14.44
C ARG A 255 5.78 13.50 -13.87
N ALA A 256 4.62 13.22 -14.48
CA ALA A 256 3.37 13.81 -14.06
C ALA A 256 2.96 13.39 -12.63
N GLU A 257 3.19 12.11 -12.27
CA GLU A 257 3.03 11.62 -10.89
C GLU A 257 3.95 12.32 -9.89
N ALA A 258 5.23 12.54 -10.26
CA ALA A 258 6.17 13.29 -9.42
C ALA A 258 5.68 14.72 -9.20
N LEU A 259 5.37 15.46 -10.27
CA LEU A 259 4.93 16.86 -10.18
C LEU A 259 3.64 17.02 -9.37
N ALA A 260 2.67 16.11 -9.55
CA ALA A 260 1.44 16.13 -8.75
C ALA A 260 1.76 15.99 -7.25
N THR A 261 2.61 15.03 -6.89
CA THR A 261 2.99 14.79 -5.50
C THR A 261 3.84 15.93 -4.93
N ILE A 262 4.81 16.45 -5.69
CA ILE A 262 5.65 17.58 -5.32
C ILE A 262 4.79 18.83 -5.05
N SER A 263 3.79 19.09 -5.91
CA SER A 263 2.86 20.21 -5.70
C SER A 263 2.08 20.09 -4.38
N GLN A 264 1.67 18.87 -4.00
CA GLN A 264 0.99 18.61 -2.73
C GLN A 264 1.92 18.78 -1.54
N ILE A 265 3.16 18.29 -1.63
CA ILE A 265 4.18 18.43 -0.59
C ILE A 265 4.45 19.92 -0.32
N HIS A 266 4.75 20.71 -1.36
CA HIS A 266 4.99 22.14 -1.21
C HIS A 266 3.75 22.88 -0.67
N ALA A 267 2.54 22.44 -1.03
CA ALA A 267 1.31 23.05 -0.51
C ALA A 267 1.18 22.86 0.99
N ARG A 268 1.49 21.66 1.51
CA ARG A 268 1.48 21.34 2.95
C ARG A 268 2.57 22.09 3.71
N GLN A 269 3.73 22.29 3.08
CA GLN A 269 4.83 23.10 3.64
C GLN A 269 4.55 24.61 3.59
N GLY A 270 3.46 25.04 2.93
CA GLY A 270 3.11 26.46 2.78
C GLY A 270 3.91 27.21 1.70
N ASP A 271 4.75 26.52 0.91
CA ASP A 271 5.51 27.12 -0.19
C ASP A 271 4.61 27.30 -1.42
N LYS A 272 3.87 28.41 -1.44
CA LYS A 272 2.92 28.75 -2.52
C LYS A 272 3.61 28.93 -3.87
N LEU A 273 4.88 29.36 -3.91
CA LEU A 273 5.59 29.59 -5.17
C LEU A 273 5.99 28.25 -5.79
N ALA A 274 6.67 27.39 -5.04
CA ALA A 274 7.08 26.08 -5.53
C ALA A 274 5.86 25.16 -5.80
N THR A 275 4.77 25.32 -5.04
CA THR A 275 3.49 24.66 -5.32
C THR A 275 2.95 25.02 -6.70
N ARG A 276 2.88 26.32 -7.02
CA ARG A 276 2.37 26.80 -8.31
C ARG A 276 3.29 26.40 -9.46
N ALA A 277 4.61 26.44 -9.24
CA ALA A 277 5.58 26.01 -10.26
C ALA A 277 5.37 24.54 -10.64
N ALA A 278 5.31 23.63 -9.66
CA ALA A 278 5.08 22.21 -9.90
C ALA A 278 3.71 21.93 -10.53
N ALA A 279 2.65 22.59 -10.06
CA ALA A 279 1.30 22.45 -10.62
C ALA A 279 1.22 22.94 -12.08
N SER A 280 1.83 24.08 -12.40
CA SER A 280 1.88 24.61 -13.77
C SER A 280 2.69 23.70 -14.70
N ALA A 281 3.85 23.20 -14.24
CA ALA A 281 4.65 22.26 -15.00
C ALA A 281 3.88 20.97 -15.32
N LEU A 282 3.11 20.44 -14.35
CA LEU A 282 2.24 19.28 -14.57
C LEU A 282 1.18 19.57 -15.63
N LEU A 283 0.46 20.69 -15.51
CA LEU A 283 -0.60 21.03 -16.46
C LEU A 283 -0.08 21.29 -17.88
N ALA A 284 1.15 21.78 -18.02
CA ALA A 284 1.77 22.00 -19.33
C ALA A 284 2.03 20.70 -20.11
N MET A 285 2.31 19.60 -19.41
CA MET A 285 2.60 18.29 -20.02
C MET A 285 1.47 17.27 -19.90
N ILE A 286 0.31 17.67 -19.36
CA ILE A 286 -0.76 16.72 -18.98
C ILE A 286 -1.33 15.94 -20.17
N GLU A 287 -1.29 16.52 -21.36
CA GLU A 287 -1.82 15.89 -22.58
C GLU A 287 -0.92 14.72 -23.07
N GLU A 288 0.34 14.66 -22.63
CA GLU A 288 1.24 13.51 -22.88
C GLU A 288 0.85 12.27 -22.06
N VAL A 289 0.06 12.44 -21.00
CA VAL A 289 -0.30 11.37 -20.05
C VAL A 289 -1.49 10.58 -20.58
N GLN A 290 -1.36 9.26 -20.61
CA GLN A 290 -2.45 8.35 -20.95
C GLN A 290 -2.77 7.44 -19.75
N PRO A 291 -3.99 6.88 -19.66
CA PRO A 291 -5.21 7.24 -20.41
C PRO A 291 -5.84 8.57 -19.92
N PRO A 292 -6.89 9.11 -20.59
CA PRO A 292 -7.55 10.36 -20.19
C PRO A 292 -8.07 10.39 -18.75
N THR A 293 -8.46 9.24 -18.19
CA THR A 293 -8.87 9.14 -16.78
C THR A 293 -7.73 9.46 -15.81
N LYS A 294 -6.48 9.16 -16.19
CA LYS A 294 -5.29 9.55 -15.42
C LYS A 294 -5.07 11.06 -15.47
N GLN A 295 -5.29 11.69 -16.62
CA GLN A 295 -5.24 13.14 -16.76
C GLN A 295 -6.25 13.82 -15.82
N ILE A 296 -7.51 13.37 -15.84
CA ILE A 296 -8.58 13.86 -14.95
C ILE A 296 -8.16 13.69 -13.48
N SER A 297 -7.63 12.52 -13.12
CA SER A 297 -7.17 12.24 -11.74
C SER A 297 -6.09 13.21 -11.27
N LEU A 298 -5.11 13.53 -12.12
CA LEU A 298 -4.03 14.46 -11.82
C LEU A 298 -4.51 15.92 -11.80
N LYS A 299 -5.39 16.32 -12.73
CA LYS A 299 -6.06 17.64 -12.75
C LYS A 299 -6.85 17.86 -11.45
N MET A 300 -7.56 16.84 -10.96
CA MET A 300 -8.29 16.88 -9.69
C MET A 300 -7.38 17.04 -8.47
N GLN A 301 -6.22 16.37 -8.46
CA GLN A 301 -5.21 16.57 -7.42
C GLN A 301 -4.70 18.02 -7.39
N VAL A 302 -4.42 18.60 -8.56
CA VAL A 302 -4.02 20.01 -8.68
C VAL A 302 -5.16 20.97 -8.27
N ALA A 303 -6.41 20.64 -8.56
CA ALA A 303 -7.56 21.45 -8.17
C ALA A 303 -7.67 21.61 -6.64
N LEU A 304 -7.40 20.53 -5.88
CA LEU A 304 -7.33 20.56 -4.42
C LEU A 304 -6.18 21.45 -3.92
N VAL A 305 -5.01 21.33 -4.54
CA VAL A 305 -3.83 22.15 -4.22
C VAL A 305 -4.09 23.64 -4.49
N PHE A 306 -4.72 23.97 -5.62
CA PHE A 306 -5.12 25.35 -5.91
C PHE A 306 -6.16 25.88 -4.93
N HIS A 307 -7.06 25.03 -4.44
CA HIS A 307 -8.00 25.44 -3.40
C HIS A 307 -7.29 25.78 -2.10
N GLN A 308 -6.41 24.89 -1.62
CA GLN A 308 -5.62 25.08 -0.40
C GLN A 308 -4.73 26.34 -0.45
N THR A 309 -4.23 26.68 -1.64
CA THR A 309 -3.39 27.88 -1.85
C THR A 309 -4.18 29.16 -2.17
N GLY A 310 -5.51 29.13 -2.10
CA GLY A 310 -6.37 30.29 -2.26
C GLY A 310 -6.61 30.72 -3.72
N SER A 311 -6.68 29.78 -4.66
CA SER A 311 -6.88 30.03 -6.10
C SER A 311 -8.21 29.45 -6.62
N PRO A 312 -9.37 29.92 -6.13
CA PRO A 312 -10.69 29.30 -6.41
C PRO A 312 -11.08 29.33 -7.89
N ILE A 313 -10.67 30.35 -8.63
CA ILE A 313 -10.94 30.46 -10.07
C ILE A 313 -10.30 29.28 -10.82
N ARG A 314 -9.01 29.00 -10.56
CA ARG A 314 -8.29 27.89 -11.19
C ARG A 314 -8.86 26.53 -10.76
N THR A 315 -9.22 26.38 -9.49
CA THR A 315 -9.92 25.18 -9.00
C THR A 315 -11.20 24.91 -9.78
N ASN A 316 -12.06 25.91 -9.94
CA ASN A 316 -13.33 25.75 -10.66
C ASN A 316 -13.13 25.51 -12.16
N GLN A 317 -12.16 26.17 -12.79
CA GLN A 317 -11.79 25.92 -14.19
C GLN A 317 -11.35 24.46 -14.42
N LEU A 318 -10.54 23.90 -13.52
CA LEU A 318 -10.10 22.51 -13.59
C LEU A 318 -11.26 21.53 -13.37
N LEU A 319 -12.16 21.82 -12.43
CA LEU A 319 -13.36 21.01 -12.19
C LEU A 319 -14.25 20.95 -13.43
N THR A 320 -14.63 22.12 -13.96
CA THR A 320 -15.52 22.19 -15.14
C THR A 320 -14.89 21.53 -16.35
N SER A 321 -13.64 21.86 -16.67
CA SER A 321 -12.97 21.27 -17.85
C SER A 321 -12.78 19.75 -17.72
N SER A 322 -12.47 19.24 -16.53
CA SER A 322 -12.33 17.81 -16.30
C SER A 322 -13.67 17.08 -16.33
N GLU A 323 -14.76 17.71 -15.88
CA GLU A 323 -16.10 17.15 -15.99
C GLU A 323 -16.56 17.07 -17.44
N THR A 324 -16.37 18.14 -18.22
CA THR A 324 -16.63 18.11 -19.66
C THR A 324 -15.80 17.02 -20.35
N GLN A 325 -14.50 16.92 -20.03
CA GLN A 325 -13.63 15.88 -20.56
C GLN A 325 -14.15 14.48 -20.21
N SER A 326 -14.53 14.25 -18.94
CA SER A 326 -15.04 12.97 -18.48
C SER A 326 -16.34 12.56 -19.17
N ARG A 327 -17.28 13.50 -19.32
CA ARG A 327 -18.59 13.25 -19.96
C ARG A 327 -18.47 12.99 -21.47
N ALA A 328 -17.44 13.53 -22.10
CA ALA A 328 -17.15 13.30 -23.52
C ALA A 328 -16.47 11.93 -23.80
N LEU A 329 -16.05 11.18 -22.77
CA LEU A 329 -15.45 9.85 -22.97
C LEU A 329 -16.51 8.85 -23.47
N ALA A 330 -16.20 8.22 -24.61
CA ALA A 330 -17.08 7.22 -25.23
C ALA A 330 -17.23 5.95 -24.39
N ASP A 331 -16.15 5.52 -23.74
CA ASP A 331 -16.17 4.35 -22.86
C ASP A 331 -16.84 4.71 -21.53
N GLU A 332 -17.97 4.06 -21.25
CA GLU A 332 -18.76 4.29 -20.04
C GLU A 332 -17.96 4.07 -18.76
N LYS A 333 -17.13 3.03 -18.71
CA LYS A 333 -16.32 2.73 -17.53
C LYS A 333 -15.32 3.85 -17.26
N GLN A 334 -14.64 4.35 -18.28
CA GLN A 334 -13.74 5.50 -18.17
C GLN A 334 -14.47 6.79 -17.80
N ARG A 335 -15.64 7.03 -18.38
CA ARG A 335 -16.52 8.17 -18.04
C ARG A 335 -16.90 8.15 -16.55
N LEU A 336 -17.36 7.02 -16.03
CA LEU A 336 -17.74 6.87 -14.62
C LEU A 336 -16.53 6.99 -13.68
N LEU A 337 -15.37 6.44 -14.06
CA LEU A 337 -14.13 6.60 -13.30
C LEU A 337 -13.68 8.06 -13.21
N GLY A 338 -13.80 8.83 -14.29
CA GLY A 338 -13.51 10.26 -14.31
C GLY A 338 -14.48 11.04 -13.42
N LEU A 339 -15.79 10.80 -13.53
CA LEU A 339 -16.82 11.41 -12.68
C LEU A 339 -16.59 11.11 -11.20
N ARG A 340 -16.15 9.91 -10.85
CA ARG A 340 -15.78 9.55 -9.48
C ARG A 340 -14.62 10.40 -8.93
N HIS A 341 -13.59 10.68 -9.74
CA HIS A 341 -12.50 11.57 -9.32
C HIS A 341 -13.00 12.99 -9.06
N ILE A 342 -13.90 13.49 -9.90
CA ILE A 342 -14.53 14.81 -9.76
C ILE A 342 -15.42 14.86 -8.52
N ALA A 343 -16.31 13.88 -8.33
CA ALA A 343 -17.21 13.81 -7.18
C ALA A 343 -16.44 13.71 -5.85
N THR A 344 -15.38 12.91 -5.80
CA THR A 344 -14.50 12.86 -4.61
C THR A 344 -13.89 14.24 -4.35
N THR A 345 -13.43 14.92 -5.39
CA THR A 345 -12.78 16.24 -5.26
C THR A 345 -13.77 17.30 -4.80
N LEU A 346 -14.98 17.32 -5.36
CA LEU A 346 -16.07 18.17 -4.89
C LEU A 346 -16.34 17.93 -3.41
N ALA A 347 -16.44 16.67 -2.97
CA ALA A 347 -16.62 16.33 -1.57
C ALA A 347 -15.47 16.84 -0.68
N SER A 348 -14.21 16.67 -1.09
CA SER A 348 -13.04 17.17 -0.36
C SER A 348 -12.93 18.70 -0.32
N LEU A 349 -13.53 19.41 -1.28
CA LEU A 349 -13.73 20.86 -1.25
C LEU A 349 -14.94 21.27 -0.39
N GLY A 350 -15.60 20.28 0.20
CA GLY A 350 -16.84 20.40 0.94
C GLY A 350 -18.03 20.85 0.08
N ARG A 351 -18.02 20.57 -1.21
CA ARG A 351 -19.19 20.74 -2.08
C ARG A 351 -20.02 19.45 -2.06
N ALA A 352 -20.44 19.04 -0.86
CA ALA A 352 -21.12 17.76 -0.62
C ALA A 352 -22.39 17.60 -1.48
N ALA A 353 -23.21 18.66 -1.60
CA ALA A 353 -24.39 18.66 -2.45
C ALA A 353 -24.07 18.46 -3.94
N ASP A 354 -23.01 19.07 -4.45
CA ASP A 354 -22.58 18.89 -5.85
C ASP A 354 -21.98 17.49 -6.08
N ALA A 355 -21.22 16.98 -5.10
CA ALA A 355 -20.71 15.62 -5.14
C ALA A 355 -21.83 14.58 -5.17
N LEU A 356 -22.91 14.78 -4.40
CA LEU A 356 -24.10 13.93 -4.41
C LEU A 356 -24.80 13.94 -5.77
N LYS A 357 -24.87 15.08 -6.48
CA LYS A 357 -25.44 15.15 -7.83
C LYS A 357 -24.66 14.28 -8.82
N VAL A 358 -23.34 14.38 -8.83
CA VAL A 358 -22.48 13.56 -9.70
C VAL A 358 -22.56 12.08 -9.31
N LEU A 359 -22.69 11.79 -8.00
CA LEU A 359 -22.79 10.43 -7.48
C LEU A 359 -24.04 9.68 -7.98
N VAL A 360 -25.13 10.36 -8.35
CA VAL A 360 -26.33 9.72 -8.90
C VAL A 360 -26.01 8.93 -10.17
N GLU A 361 -25.04 9.38 -10.97
CA GLU A 361 -24.64 8.73 -12.22
C GLU A 361 -23.74 7.50 -12.00
N ILE A 362 -23.10 7.39 -10.83
CA ILE A 362 -22.18 6.29 -10.51
C ILE A 362 -22.99 5.16 -9.88
N THR A 363 -23.29 4.11 -10.62
CA THR A 363 -24.17 3.02 -10.14
C THR A 363 -23.42 1.91 -9.40
N GLU A 364 -22.17 1.62 -9.79
CA GLU A 364 -21.38 0.54 -9.20
C GLU A 364 -21.00 0.85 -7.75
N LYS A 365 -21.45 0.00 -6.82
CA LYS A 365 -21.23 0.18 -5.38
C LYS A 365 -19.76 0.37 -5.00
N SER A 366 -18.87 -0.39 -5.62
CA SER A 366 -17.41 -0.33 -5.41
C SER A 366 -16.82 1.06 -5.71
N GLU A 367 -17.42 1.80 -6.64
CA GLU A 367 -17.00 3.15 -7.03
C GLU A 367 -17.75 4.26 -6.28
N ARG A 368 -18.95 3.96 -5.75
CA ARG A 368 -19.76 4.87 -4.92
C ARG A 368 -19.19 5.06 -3.51
N ASP A 369 -18.80 3.96 -2.86
CA ASP A 369 -18.28 3.97 -1.48
C ASP A 369 -17.14 5.00 -1.26
N PRO A 370 -16.08 5.07 -2.11
CA PRO A 370 -15.06 6.12 -2.03
C PRO A 370 -15.61 7.55 -1.94
N VAL A 371 -16.66 7.84 -2.71
CA VAL A 371 -17.24 9.18 -2.83
C VAL A 371 -18.11 9.46 -1.61
N LEU A 372 -18.94 8.49 -1.20
CA LEU A 372 -19.75 8.57 0.01
C LEU A 372 -18.89 8.77 1.26
N MET A 373 -17.75 8.08 1.36
CA MET A 373 -16.77 8.28 2.43
C MET A 373 -16.27 9.73 2.47
N ALA A 374 -15.88 10.29 1.31
CA ALA A 374 -15.41 11.67 1.23
C ALA A 374 -16.53 12.69 1.56
N ILE A 375 -17.77 12.43 1.15
CA ILE A 375 -18.93 13.26 1.45
C ILE A 375 -19.22 13.24 2.95
N ALA A 376 -19.34 12.05 3.55
CA ALA A 376 -19.61 11.91 4.98
C ALA A 376 -18.54 12.57 5.84
N LYS A 377 -17.26 12.44 5.44
CA LYS A 377 -16.13 13.11 6.09
C LYS A 377 -16.29 14.63 6.05
N ALA A 378 -16.52 15.19 4.87
CA ALA A 378 -16.66 16.63 4.69
C ALA A 378 -17.88 17.21 5.42
N MET A 379 -18.98 16.46 5.50
CA MET A 379 -20.14 16.81 6.32
C MET A 379 -19.79 16.83 7.82
N ALA A 380 -19.08 15.79 8.30
CA ALA A 380 -18.66 15.69 9.70
C ALA A 380 -17.74 16.84 10.12
N ASP A 381 -16.75 17.18 9.29
CA ASP A 381 -15.78 18.26 9.55
C ASP A 381 -16.43 19.65 9.68
N ARG A 382 -17.68 19.79 9.22
CA ARG A 382 -18.49 21.01 9.32
C ARG A 382 -19.54 20.98 10.41
N GLY A 383 -19.63 19.89 11.16
CA GLY A 383 -20.67 19.68 12.16
C GLY A 383 -22.03 19.27 11.59
N GLU A 384 -22.12 18.88 10.30
CA GLU A 384 -23.33 18.32 9.69
C GLU A 384 -23.51 16.83 10.08
N THR A 385 -23.44 16.54 11.38
CA THR A 385 -23.28 15.19 11.95
C THR A 385 -24.40 14.23 11.54
N GLU A 386 -25.66 14.65 11.62
CA GLU A 386 -26.81 13.78 11.28
C GLU A 386 -26.77 13.35 9.81
N GLN A 387 -26.42 14.28 8.92
CA GLN A 387 -26.28 14.00 7.48
C GLN A 387 -25.08 13.10 7.19
N ALA A 388 -23.97 13.31 7.92
CA ALA A 388 -22.80 12.45 7.85
C ALA A 388 -23.13 11.01 8.27
N LEU A 389 -23.85 10.83 9.38
CA LEU A 389 -24.30 9.52 9.87
C LEU A 389 -25.22 8.82 8.86
N LYS A 390 -26.22 9.54 8.33
CA LYS A 390 -27.12 9.01 7.30
C LYS A 390 -26.38 8.59 6.03
N THR A 391 -25.38 9.37 5.62
CA THR A 391 -24.53 9.02 4.47
C THR A 391 -23.72 7.75 4.78
N ALA A 392 -23.15 7.67 5.99
CA ALA A 392 -22.35 6.53 6.42
C ALA A 392 -23.15 5.21 6.49
N GLU A 393 -24.45 5.24 6.80
CA GLU A 393 -25.30 4.04 6.83
C GLU A 393 -25.33 3.28 5.49
N THR A 394 -25.20 4.02 4.37
CA THR A 394 -25.23 3.45 3.01
C THR A 394 -23.91 2.78 2.60
N ILE A 395 -22.85 2.93 3.39
CA ILE A 395 -21.49 2.47 3.10
C ILE A 395 -21.29 1.04 3.63
N GLU A 396 -20.48 0.23 2.94
CA GLU A 396 -20.09 -1.09 3.45
C GLU A 396 -19.49 -1.06 4.86
N PRO A 397 -19.80 -2.03 5.74
CA PRO A 397 -19.37 -2.03 7.14
C PRO A 397 -17.87 -1.78 7.36
N ARG A 398 -17.00 -2.35 6.51
CA ARG A 398 -15.54 -2.18 6.61
C ARG A 398 -15.08 -0.73 6.46
N TYR A 399 -15.76 0.05 5.64
CA TYR A 399 -15.47 1.46 5.41
C TYR A 399 -16.29 2.34 6.36
N ARG A 400 -17.56 1.98 6.60
CA ARG A 400 -18.45 2.67 7.53
C ARG A 400 -17.85 2.77 8.94
N ALA A 401 -17.24 1.72 9.47
CA ALA A 401 -16.60 1.76 10.80
C ALA A 401 -15.51 2.84 10.89
N THR A 402 -14.71 3.00 9.84
CA THR A 402 -13.65 4.03 9.80
C THR A 402 -14.23 5.44 9.71
N ILE A 403 -15.34 5.62 8.96
CA ILE A 403 -16.05 6.90 8.87
C ILE A 403 -16.76 7.24 10.18
N LEU A 404 -17.37 6.27 10.87
CA LEU A 404 -17.96 6.48 12.19
C LEU A 404 -16.92 6.90 13.23
N SER A 405 -15.71 6.33 13.17
CA SER A 405 -14.60 6.77 14.02
C SER A 405 -14.16 8.22 13.72
N HIS A 406 -14.29 8.66 12.46
CA HIS A 406 -14.02 10.06 12.06
C HIS A 406 -15.13 11.00 12.52
N ILE A 407 -16.40 10.63 12.31
CA ILE A 407 -17.56 11.38 12.79
C ILE A 407 -17.49 11.55 14.31
N LEU A 408 -17.15 10.49 15.04
CA LEU A 408 -16.96 10.53 16.48
C LEU A 408 -15.85 11.53 16.91
N ASP A 409 -14.74 11.57 16.17
CA ASP A 409 -13.64 12.52 16.43
C ASP A 409 -14.10 13.96 16.18
N ALA A 410 -14.81 14.22 15.07
CA ALA A 410 -15.35 15.54 14.76
C ALA A 410 -16.40 16.01 15.78
N GLN A 411 -17.26 15.10 16.27
CA GLN A 411 -18.24 15.38 17.32
C GLN A 411 -17.58 15.74 18.66
N SER A 412 -16.37 15.25 18.94
CA SER A 412 -15.72 15.38 20.25
C SER A 412 -15.51 16.84 20.69
N VAL A 413 -15.49 17.77 19.74
CA VAL A 413 -15.28 19.21 19.97
C VAL A 413 -16.57 19.93 20.38
N ALA A 414 -17.74 19.47 19.91
CA ALA A 414 -18.97 20.27 19.91
C ALA A 414 -20.25 19.52 20.33
N SER A 415 -20.25 18.19 20.41
CA SER A 415 -21.44 17.39 20.72
C SER A 415 -21.57 17.05 22.22
N PRO A 416 -22.81 16.94 22.74
CA PRO A 416 -23.07 16.41 24.08
C PRO A 416 -22.58 14.96 24.26
N PRO A 417 -22.28 14.55 25.50
CA PRO A 417 -21.82 13.18 25.80
C PRO A 417 -22.74 12.06 25.31
N ASP A 418 -24.06 12.29 25.26
CA ASP A 418 -25.03 11.28 24.82
C ASP A 418 -24.93 10.98 23.33
N GLU A 419 -24.68 12.00 22.50
CA GLU A 419 -24.47 11.81 21.07
C GLU A 419 -23.16 11.09 20.79
N LEU A 420 -22.10 11.43 21.52
CA LEU A 420 -20.81 10.73 21.43
C LEU A 420 -20.97 9.24 21.76
N ARG A 421 -21.72 8.91 22.82
CA ARG A 421 -22.01 7.52 23.20
C ARG A 421 -22.79 6.77 22.13
N ARG A 422 -23.76 7.42 21.47
CA ARG A 422 -24.51 6.82 20.35
C ARG A 422 -23.61 6.48 19.18
N THR A 423 -22.79 7.43 18.73
CA THR A 423 -21.86 7.21 17.61
C THR A 423 -20.80 6.15 17.93
N LEU A 424 -20.26 6.16 19.15
CA LEU A 424 -19.34 5.12 19.62
C LEU A 424 -19.98 3.73 19.56
N SER A 425 -21.20 3.58 20.11
CA SER A 425 -21.91 2.30 20.07
C SER A 425 -22.18 1.83 18.63
N LEU A 426 -22.57 2.75 17.74
CA LEU A 426 -22.78 2.43 16.33
C LEU A 426 -21.48 1.99 15.64
N ALA A 427 -20.35 2.59 15.99
CA ALA A 427 -19.03 2.20 15.48
C ALA A 427 -18.66 0.77 15.95
N GLU A 428 -18.82 0.48 17.24
CA GLU A 428 -18.56 -0.85 17.81
C GLU A 428 -19.44 -1.94 17.16
N GLN A 429 -20.74 -1.70 17.05
CA GLN A 429 -21.67 -2.63 16.39
C GLN A 429 -21.28 -2.85 14.92
N THR A 430 -20.86 -1.80 14.22
CA THR A 430 -20.43 -1.92 12.81
C THR A 430 -19.14 -2.73 12.68
N ILE A 431 -18.21 -2.62 13.62
CA ILE A 431 -16.95 -3.38 13.63
C ILE A 431 -17.21 -4.89 13.71
N GLU A 432 -18.19 -5.31 14.52
CA GLU A 432 -18.54 -6.73 14.65
C GLU A 432 -19.05 -7.35 13.32
N LEU A 433 -19.67 -6.54 12.45
CA LEU A 433 -20.13 -6.97 11.13
C LEU A 433 -18.99 -7.21 10.12
N ILE A 434 -17.76 -6.73 10.39
CA ILE A 434 -16.64 -6.81 9.45
C ILE A 434 -16.09 -8.24 9.42
N LYS A 435 -16.29 -8.98 8.33
CA LYS A 435 -15.80 -10.37 8.17
C LYS A 435 -14.28 -10.48 7.94
N LEU A 436 -13.66 -9.46 7.34
CA LEU A 436 -12.24 -9.46 6.98
C LEU A 436 -11.37 -9.17 8.23
N PRO A 437 -10.52 -10.11 8.69
CA PRO A 437 -9.82 -9.98 9.98
C PRO A 437 -8.94 -8.73 10.10
N TYR A 438 -8.18 -8.42 9.04
CA TYR A 438 -7.32 -7.23 9.03
C TYR A 438 -8.15 -5.94 9.03
N ALA A 439 -9.23 -5.87 8.25
CA ALA A 439 -10.09 -4.69 8.20
C ALA A 439 -10.78 -4.43 9.55
N ARG A 440 -11.18 -5.50 10.26
CA ARG A 440 -11.72 -5.41 11.63
C ARG A 440 -10.66 -4.87 12.60
N SER A 441 -9.46 -5.44 12.57
CA SER A 441 -8.32 -4.99 13.40
C SER A 441 -7.97 -3.52 13.15
N TYR A 442 -7.99 -3.10 11.89
CA TYR A 442 -7.74 -1.71 11.50
C TYR A 442 -8.84 -0.77 12.02
N ALA A 443 -10.12 -1.15 11.88
CA ALA A 443 -11.23 -0.34 12.39
C ALA A 443 -11.20 -0.21 13.93
N GLN A 444 -10.90 -1.30 14.65
CA GLN A 444 -10.70 -1.30 16.10
C GLN A 444 -9.53 -0.38 16.51
N SER A 445 -8.41 -0.43 15.80
CA SER A 445 -7.27 0.47 16.03
C SER A 445 -7.66 1.94 15.88
N ARG A 446 -8.35 2.31 14.79
CA ARG A 446 -8.80 3.70 14.58
C ARG A 446 -9.77 4.14 15.67
N LEU A 447 -10.74 3.30 16.03
CA LEU A 447 -11.71 3.60 17.09
C LEU A 447 -11.02 3.79 18.45
N ALA A 448 -10.13 2.88 18.84
CA ALA A 448 -9.37 2.98 20.09
C ALA A 448 -8.59 4.31 20.17
N LEU A 449 -7.89 4.68 19.10
CA LEU A 449 -7.15 5.95 19.04
C LEU A 449 -8.08 7.17 19.08
N THR A 450 -9.24 7.14 18.43
CA THR A 450 -10.25 8.21 18.56
C THR A 450 -10.73 8.34 20.00
N VAL A 451 -11.04 7.22 20.67
CA VAL A 451 -11.52 7.22 22.06
C VAL A 451 -10.50 7.87 23.02
N THR A 452 -9.19 7.75 22.77
CA THR A 452 -8.17 8.45 23.59
C THR A 452 -8.27 9.97 23.56
N ARG A 453 -8.82 10.55 22.49
CA ARG A 453 -8.94 11.99 22.29
C ARG A 453 -10.25 12.58 22.80
N LEU A 454 -11.24 11.74 23.07
CA LEU A 454 -12.51 12.21 23.61
C LEU A 454 -12.29 12.95 24.94
N GLY A 455 -12.96 14.10 25.09
CA GLY A 455 -12.95 14.87 26.33
C GLY A 455 -13.47 14.02 27.51
N ASN A 456 -13.02 14.34 28.71
CA ASN A 456 -13.61 13.73 29.91
C ASN A 456 -15.08 14.14 29.99
N VAL A 457 -15.96 13.16 30.22
CA VAL A 457 -17.33 13.46 30.65
C VAL A 457 -17.24 14.24 31.98
N PRO A 458 -17.87 15.42 32.11
CA PRO A 458 -17.91 16.15 33.38
C PRO A 458 -18.41 15.25 34.51
N GLY A 459 -17.64 15.15 35.60
CA GLY A 459 -17.94 14.27 36.75
C GLY A 459 -17.19 12.93 36.78
N GLN A 460 -16.35 12.61 35.78
CA GLN A 460 -15.54 11.39 35.74
C GLN A 460 -14.02 11.64 35.83
N ARG A 461 -13.58 12.80 36.31
CA ARG A 461 -12.15 13.05 36.54
C ARG A 461 -11.70 12.20 37.75
N PRO A 462 -10.79 11.23 37.59
CA PRO A 462 -10.23 10.54 38.75
C PRO A 462 -9.43 11.54 39.59
N ASP A 463 -9.53 11.46 40.92
CA ASP A 463 -8.69 12.25 41.80
C ASP A 463 -7.22 11.91 41.54
N ALA A 464 -6.42 12.93 41.24
CA ALA A 464 -4.99 12.78 41.00
C ALA A 464 -4.32 12.18 42.24
N GLY A 465 -3.93 10.90 42.17
CA GLY A 465 -3.30 10.16 43.27
C GLY A 465 -4.03 8.90 43.72
N THR A 466 -5.25 8.62 43.24
CA THR A 466 -6.04 7.43 43.66
C THR A 466 -5.72 6.15 42.91
N GLY A 467 -4.94 6.21 41.81
CA GLY A 467 -4.64 5.05 40.97
C GLY A 467 -5.83 4.52 40.15
N ILE A 468 -6.96 5.22 40.12
CA ILE A 468 -8.13 4.87 39.31
C ILE A 468 -7.86 5.19 37.83
N PRO A 469 -7.94 4.22 36.90
CA PRO A 469 -7.73 4.45 35.48
C PRO A 469 -8.73 5.44 34.88
N TRP A 470 -8.29 6.28 33.94
CA TRP A 470 -9.17 7.20 33.23
C TRP A 470 -10.15 6.43 32.34
N PRO A 471 -11.48 6.63 32.47
CA PRO A 471 -12.47 5.82 31.76
C PRO A 471 -12.26 5.73 30.23
N ARG A 472 -11.85 6.83 29.61
CA ARG A 472 -11.54 6.87 28.17
C ARG A 472 -10.33 6.01 27.79
N PHE A 473 -9.27 5.99 28.61
CA PHE A 473 -8.06 5.20 28.33
C PHE A 473 -8.30 3.71 28.62
N THR A 474 -9.12 3.40 29.63
CA THR A 474 -9.59 2.04 29.87
C THR A 474 -10.37 1.52 28.68
N SER A 475 -11.39 2.26 28.22
CA SER A 475 -12.18 1.89 27.04
C SER A 475 -11.32 1.76 25.79
N ALA A 476 -10.41 2.69 25.54
CA ALA A 476 -9.47 2.60 24.42
C ALA A 476 -8.59 1.34 24.49
N SER A 477 -8.10 1.00 25.68
CA SER A 477 -7.26 -0.19 25.90
C SER A 477 -8.05 -1.49 25.74
N GLU A 478 -9.31 -1.53 26.17
CA GLU A 478 -10.22 -2.66 25.97
C GLU A 478 -10.53 -2.89 24.48
N ILE A 479 -10.78 -1.82 23.72
CA ILE A 479 -10.94 -1.89 22.26
C ILE A 479 -9.62 -2.38 21.63
N ALA A 480 -8.48 -1.84 22.06
CA ALA A 480 -7.18 -2.24 21.56
C ALA A 480 -6.87 -3.73 21.82
N ALA A 481 -7.26 -4.26 22.98
CA ALA A 481 -7.07 -5.66 23.33
C ALA A 481 -7.78 -6.64 22.37
N LYS A 482 -8.87 -6.20 21.71
CA LYS A 482 -9.63 -7.00 20.73
C LYS A 482 -8.97 -7.05 19.34
N ILE A 483 -7.98 -6.20 19.05
CA ILE A 483 -7.31 -6.11 17.73
C ILE A 483 -6.56 -7.40 17.43
N ALA A 484 -6.97 -8.22 16.46
CA ALA A 484 -6.33 -9.52 16.20
C ALA A 484 -4.89 -9.39 15.64
N ASP A 485 -4.62 -8.37 14.82
CA ASP A 485 -3.29 -8.14 14.25
C ASP A 485 -2.29 -7.62 15.32
N HIS A 486 -1.23 -8.39 15.59
CA HIS A 486 -0.25 -8.06 16.63
C HIS A 486 0.47 -6.72 16.39
N ARG A 487 0.76 -6.35 15.14
CA ARG A 487 1.45 -5.09 14.84
C ARG A 487 0.53 -3.90 15.11
N LEU A 488 -0.71 -3.95 14.63
CA LEU A 488 -1.71 -2.91 14.90
C LEU A 488 -2.03 -2.82 16.39
N ARG A 489 -2.15 -3.94 17.10
CA ARG A 489 -2.40 -3.97 18.54
C ARG A 489 -1.27 -3.33 19.31
N ALA A 490 -0.02 -3.74 19.07
CA ALA A 490 1.15 -3.17 19.75
C ALA A 490 1.30 -1.66 19.47
N TYR A 491 1.17 -1.25 18.21
CA TYR A 491 1.20 0.17 17.83
C TYR A 491 0.12 0.99 18.52
N THR A 492 -1.11 0.46 18.58
CA THR A 492 -2.25 1.12 19.22
C THR A 492 -2.02 1.28 20.73
N LEU A 493 -1.55 0.22 21.41
CA LEU A 493 -1.25 0.27 22.85
C LEU A 493 -0.12 1.24 23.18
N TRP A 494 0.98 1.24 22.41
CA TRP A 494 2.05 2.24 22.58
C TRP A 494 1.55 3.68 22.39
N SER A 495 0.64 3.88 21.43
CA SER A 495 0.03 5.18 21.20
C SER A 495 -0.89 5.61 22.36
N ILE A 496 -1.70 4.70 22.89
CA ILE A 496 -2.55 4.95 24.07
C ILE A 496 -1.68 5.30 25.29
N ALA A 497 -0.63 4.53 25.56
CA ALA A 497 0.30 4.78 26.66
C ALA A 497 0.95 6.18 26.57
N SER A 498 1.38 6.59 25.38
CA SER A 498 1.92 7.94 25.17
C SER A 498 0.88 9.02 25.47
N GLN A 499 -0.39 8.84 25.04
CA GLN A 499 -1.47 9.77 25.36
C GLN A 499 -1.77 9.80 26.88
N GLN A 500 -1.70 8.65 27.56
CA GLN A 500 -1.83 8.57 29.02
C GLN A 500 -0.76 9.39 29.74
N ARG A 501 0.52 9.24 29.35
CA ARG A 501 1.62 10.04 29.93
C ARG A 501 1.39 11.53 29.76
N ARG A 502 0.97 11.98 28.57
CA ARG A 502 0.66 13.40 28.32
C ARG A 502 -0.53 13.91 29.13
N ALA A 503 -1.47 13.04 29.43
CA ALA A 503 -2.61 13.35 30.30
C ALA A 503 -2.27 13.28 31.80
N GLY A 504 -1.06 12.87 32.18
CA GLY A 504 -0.64 12.69 33.58
C GLY A 504 -1.09 11.38 34.22
N ASP A 505 -1.54 10.40 33.43
CA ASP A 505 -1.91 9.04 33.88
C ASP A 505 -0.70 8.10 33.83
N ASP A 506 0.33 8.38 34.63
CA ASP A 506 1.55 7.56 34.66
C ASP A 506 1.31 6.10 35.08
N PRO A 507 0.47 5.79 36.11
CA PRO A 507 0.16 4.41 36.47
C PRO A 507 -0.55 3.66 35.33
N GLY A 508 -1.53 4.29 34.69
CA GLY A 508 -2.23 3.72 33.55
C GLY A 508 -1.30 3.50 32.35
N ALA A 509 -0.41 4.47 32.06
CA ALA A 509 0.58 4.35 31.01
C ALA A 509 1.49 3.13 31.22
N GLN A 510 2.01 2.93 32.44
CA GLN A 510 2.87 1.79 32.76
C GLN A 510 2.19 0.43 32.52
N LEU A 511 0.90 0.31 32.87
CA LEU A 511 0.12 -0.90 32.62
C LEU A 511 -0.06 -1.16 31.11
N THR A 512 -0.42 -0.12 30.36
CA THR A 512 -0.59 -0.21 28.90
C THR A 512 0.73 -0.52 28.20
N GLU A 513 1.86 0.06 28.64
CA GLU A 513 3.19 -0.23 28.11
C GLU A 513 3.58 -1.68 28.32
N ALA A 514 3.31 -2.26 29.49
CA ALA A 514 3.56 -3.68 29.75
C ALA A 514 2.79 -4.59 28.79
N GLN A 515 1.53 -4.23 28.48
CA GLN A 515 0.73 -4.94 27.48
C GLN A 515 1.26 -4.75 26.05
N ALA A 516 1.71 -3.53 25.73
CA ALA A 516 2.30 -3.19 24.45
C ALA A 516 3.61 -3.96 24.22
N ASP A 517 4.46 -4.08 25.23
CA ASP A 517 5.71 -4.84 25.18
C ASP A 517 5.46 -6.34 24.97
N LYS A 518 4.50 -6.92 25.69
CA LYS A 518 4.08 -8.32 25.46
C LYS A 518 3.64 -8.53 24.01
N THR A 519 2.74 -7.68 23.52
CA THR A 519 2.23 -7.78 22.14
C THR A 519 3.33 -7.55 21.09
N THR A 520 4.29 -6.67 21.37
CA THR A 520 5.44 -6.43 20.49
C THR A 520 6.28 -7.69 20.32
N ASN A 521 6.42 -8.48 21.39
CA ASN A 521 7.15 -9.74 21.36
C ASN A 521 6.43 -10.85 20.58
N ASP A 522 5.11 -10.75 20.40
CA ASP A 522 4.32 -11.66 19.57
C ASP A 522 4.50 -11.40 18.06
N ILE A 523 5.05 -10.24 17.66
CA ILE A 523 5.29 -9.93 16.24
C ILE A 523 6.48 -10.76 15.73
N SER A 524 6.26 -11.80 14.92
CA SER A 524 7.33 -12.72 14.49
C SER A 524 8.47 -12.05 13.71
N SER A 525 8.17 -11.06 12.87
CA SER A 525 9.16 -10.37 12.04
C SER A 525 9.86 -9.24 12.82
N ARG A 526 11.18 -9.38 13.03
CA ARG A 526 12.01 -8.30 13.60
C ARG A 526 11.95 -7.02 12.77
N LEU A 527 11.93 -7.14 11.43
CA LEU A 527 11.74 -5.99 10.55
C LEU A 527 10.43 -5.27 10.84
N SER A 528 9.33 -6.01 11.01
CA SER A 528 8.03 -5.42 11.34
C SER A 528 8.03 -4.70 12.68
N ARG A 529 8.78 -5.21 13.68
CA ARG A 529 8.98 -4.51 14.96
C ARG A 529 9.76 -3.20 14.79
N VAL A 530 10.84 -3.20 13.99
CA VAL A 530 11.60 -1.97 13.68
C VAL A 530 10.69 -0.95 13.01
N TRP A 531 9.92 -1.37 12.00
CA TRP A 531 9.00 -0.47 11.30
C TRP A 531 7.94 0.12 12.23
N MET A 532 7.34 -0.70 13.11
CA MET A 532 6.40 -0.22 14.11
C MET A 532 7.01 0.84 15.02
N PHE A 533 8.19 0.60 15.58
CA PHE A 533 8.87 1.56 16.45
C PHE A 533 9.33 2.82 15.71
N ALA A 534 9.76 2.68 14.46
CA ALA A 534 10.13 3.79 13.60
C ALA A 534 8.92 4.68 13.26
N ASP A 535 7.75 4.08 13.00
CA ASP A 535 6.49 4.80 12.77
C ASP A 535 6.01 5.49 14.06
N LEU A 536 6.12 4.83 15.22
CA LEU A 536 5.85 5.43 16.53
C LEU A 536 6.77 6.63 16.78
N ALA A 537 8.09 6.47 16.65
CA ALA A 537 9.06 7.53 16.87
C ALA A 537 8.77 8.78 16.02
N ALA A 538 8.52 8.56 14.72
CA ALA A 538 8.12 9.60 13.78
C ALA A 538 6.83 10.33 14.20
N GLN A 539 5.80 9.58 14.60
CA GLN A 539 4.53 10.16 15.06
C GLN A 539 4.71 10.98 16.34
N GLN A 540 5.46 10.46 17.31
CA GLN A 540 5.69 11.14 18.59
C GLN A 540 6.43 12.46 18.39
N ALA A 541 7.47 12.47 17.56
CA ALA A 541 8.19 13.69 17.23
C ALA A 541 7.32 14.73 16.51
N ARG A 542 6.44 14.31 15.59
CA ARG A 542 5.47 15.21 14.95
C ARG A 542 4.50 15.86 15.94
N GLN A 543 4.21 15.17 17.04
CA GLN A 543 3.34 15.68 18.10
C GLN A 543 4.09 16.48 19.18
N GLY A 544 5.41 16.71 19.00
CA GLY A 544 6.25 17.46 19.94
C GLY A 544 6.76 16.63 21.13
N ASP A 545 6.45 15.33 21.21
CA ASP A 545 6.91 14.43 22.27
C ASP A 545 8.26 13.81 21.89
N THR A 546 9.31 14.62 22.01
CA THR A 546 10.67 14.26 21.60
C THR A 546 11.22 13.09 22.40
N LYS A 547 11.00 13.06 23.72
CA LYS A 547 11.51 12.00 24.61
C LYS A 547 10.94 10.63 24.23
N THR A 548 9.62 10.50 24.14
CA THR A 548 8.98 9.24 23.75
C THR A 548 9.36 8.84 22.32
N GLY A 549 9.55 9.83 21.44
CA GLY A 549 10.05 9.62 20.09
C GLY A 549 11.44 8.96 20.06
N TRP A 550 12.39 9.49 20.83
CA TRP A 550 13.74 8.92 20.96
C TRP A 550 13.74 7.54 21.62
N ASP A 551 12.91 7.32 22.64
CA ASP A 551 12.78 6.02 23.30
C ASP A 551 12.28 4.93 22.32
N ALA A 552 11.26 5.25 21.52
CA ALA A 552 10.77 4.36 20.47
C ALA A 552 11.85 4.08 19.40
N PHE A 553 12.57 5.13 18.97
CA PHE A 553 13.67 4.96 18.01
C PHE A 553 14.78 4.06 18.54
N ASN A 554 15.21 4.23 19.79
CA ASN A 554 16.25 3.42 20.41
C ASN A 554 15.83 1.94 20.55
N ARG A 555 14.56 1.67 20.86
CA ARG A 555 14.00 0.30 20.82
C ARG A 555 14.09 -0.29 19.41
N GLY A 556 13.70 0.48 18.39
CA GLY A 556 13.82 0.09 16.99
C GLY A 556 15.27 -0.18 16.56
N LEU A 557 16.20 0.69 16.97
CA LEU A 557 17.63 0.59 16.67
C LEU A 557 18.26 -0.67 17.27
N LYS A 558 17.92 -1.00 18.52
CA LYS A 558 18.37 -2.23 19.19
C LYS A 558 17.92 -3.48 18.45
N ILE A 559 16.65 -3.51 18.01
CA ILE A 559 16.13 -4.64 17.20
C ILE A 559 16.84 -4.68 15.85
N GLY A 560 17.01 -3.53 15.19
CA GLY A 560 17.71 -3.42 13.90
C GLY A 560 19.13 -3.97 13.94
N LYS A 561 19.87 -3.72 15.03
CA LYS A 561 21.21 -4.27 15.27
C LYS A 561 21.23 -5.80 15.22
N SER A 562 20.20 -6.44 15.78
CA SER A 562 20.06 -7.90 15.90
C SER A 562 19.54 -8.60 14.63
N ILE A 563 19.30 -7.87 13.53
CA ILE A 563 18.81 -8.49 12.28
C ILE A 563 20.01 -9.03 11.49
N ASP A 564 20.07 -10.36 11.35
CA ASP A 564 21.11 -11.06 10.59
C ASP A 564 20.77 -11.17 9.10
N ASN A 565 19.47 -11.24 8.76
CA ASN A 565 19.02 -11.32 7.38
C ASN A 565 19.33 -10.01 6.62
N ALA A 566 20.26 -10.07 5.67
CA ALA A 566 20.75 -8.94 4.89
C ALA A 566 19.63 -8.05 4.31
N TRP A 567 18.60 -8.65 3.71
CA TRP A 567 17.48 -7.91 3.13
C TRP A 567 16.67 -7.15 4.18
N SER A 568 16.34 -7.82 5.28
CA SER A 568 15.62 -7.20 6.40
C SER A 568 16.47 -6.12 7.08
N ARG A 569 17.78 -6.36 7.24
CA ARG A 569 18.72 -5.44 7.88
C ARG A 569 18.84 -4.15 7.07
N ALA A 570 19.06 -4.26 5.76
CA ALA A 570 19.11 -3.11 4.85
C ALA A 570 17.88 -2.20 4.98
N ARG A 571 16.69 -2.79 4.87
CA ARG A 571 15.42 -2.06 4.93
C ARG A 571 15.15 -1.46 6.32
N ALA A 572 15.48 -2.20 7.39
CA ALA A 572 15.38 -1.70 8.75
C ALA A 572 16.26 -0.46 8.96
N LEU A 573 17.51 -0.50 8.48
CA LEU A 573 18.45 0.61 8.62
C LEU A 573 18.08 1.82 7.77
N ALA A 574 17.58 1.60 6.54
CA ALA A 574 17.02 2.66 5.72
C ALA A 574 15.82 3.36 6.40
N LYS A 575 14.91 2.58 7.00
CA LYS A 575 13.77 3.12 7.74
C LYS A 575 14.20 3.87 9.01
N LEU A 576 15.16 3.34 9.77
CA LEU A 576 15.71 4.02 10.95
C LEU A 576 16.42 5.32 10.55
N ALA A 577 17.17 5.35 9.44
CA ALA A 577 17.78 6.58 8.94
C ALA A 577 16.72 7.64 8.60
N GLN A 578 15.60 7.25 7.95
CA GLN A 578 14.49 8.16 7.68
C GLN A 578 13.86 8.70 8.97
N THR A 579 13.62 7.82 9.96
CA THR A 579 13.09 8.24 11.26
C THR A 579 14.04 9.20 11.97
N LEU A 580 15.35 8.96 11.90
CA LEU A 580 16.35 9.85 12.51
C LEU A 580 16.33 11.26 11.90
N ILE A 581 16.09 11.39 10.58
CA ILE A 581 15.88 12.70 9.92
C ILE A 581 14.67 13.41 10.54
N GLU A 582 13.56 12.69 10.71
CA GLU A 582 12.32 13.23 11.28
C GLU A 582 12.48 13.63 12.77
N LEU A 583 13.30 12.91 13.54
CA LEU A 583 13.59 13.25 14.94
C LEU A 583 14.46 14.51 15.09
N ILE A 584 15.43 14.70 14.19
CA ILE A 584 16.35 15.85 14.25
C ILE A 584 15.69 17.12 13.71
N ALA A 585 14.86 16.99 12.66
CA ALA A 585 14.17 18.10 12.03
C ALA A 585 12.68 17.77 11.84
N PRO A 586 11.87 17.76 12.92
CA PRO A 586 10.45 17.43 12.84
C PRO A 586 9.74 18.38 11.85
N GLY A 587 9.06 17.79 10.85
CA GLY A 587 8.30 18.52 9.83
C GLY A 587 8.95 18.61 8.44
N ARG A 588 10.25 18.36 8.27
CA ARG A 588 10.93 18.33 6.94
C ARG A 588 10.81 16.99 6.18
N GLY A 589 9.77 16.21 6.47
CA GLY A 589 9.59 14.86 5.93
C GLY A 589 8.15 14.51 5.62
N GLN A 590 7.29 15.51 5.39
CA GLN A 590 5.84 15.32 5.19
C GLN A 590 5.50 14.38 4.02
N GLU A 591 5.40 13.08 4.32
CA GLU A 591 4.30 12.24 3.87
C GLU A 591 3.33 12.10 5.04
N ASP A 592 2.58 13.17 5.33
CA ASP A 592 1.43 13.04 6.23
C ASP A 592 0.47 11.98 5.65
N ASP A 593 0.05 11.08 6.53
CA ASP A 593 -1.01 10.10 6.34
C ASP A 593 -2.12 10.75 5.47
N PRO A 594 -2.48 10.20 4.30
CA PRO A 594 -3.57 10.75 3.49
C PRO A 594 -4.92 10.78 4.23
N PHE A 595 -4.98 10.28 5.46
CA PHE A 595 -6.14 10.34 6.36
C PHE A 595 -6.00 11.28 7.57
N ALA A 596 -4.90 12.05 7.69
CA ALA A 596 -4.76 13.13 8.67
C ALA A 596 -5.27 14.46 8.08
N ASN A 597 -6.57 14.65 8.23
CA ASN A 597 -7.43 15.83 8.09
C ASN A 597 -8.79 15.26 7.78
#